data_AF-A0A9N9MBX2-F1
#
_entry.id   AF-A0A9N9MBX2-F1
#
_cell.length_a   1.000
_cell.length_b   1.000
_cell.length_c   1.000
_cell.angle_alpha   90.00
_cell.angle_beta   90.00
_cell.angle_gamma   90.00
#
_symmetry.space_group_name_H-M   'P 1'
#
loop_
_entity.id
_entity.type
_entity.pdbx_description
1 polymer ?
#
loop_
_entity_poly.entity_id
_entity_poly.type
_entity_poly.pdbx_seq_one_letter_code
_entity_poly.pdbx_strand_id
1 'polypeptide(L)'
;MFAQTVYRRCLLHRKILENRLILMALSPNAVAPLVKNTLGYVAKVAGEVVYLMKCVEITVELRRESHCYEELPVTAYNKSYFMTPITRILQQHGEQTECNALIPPLYNLDNQWVGFDPSPSTGIIPRELEVDAEENYPLMSIKDLGAGGIYTDSEIRRAQNEMIFGHERNVLNNLIIRKMAGQTVQSQGFSSLNLIDKEELENLANSTIQKLYGYFTIIGEWTSGFLGIYFIIRIIKFCIETFMNAIAIHRLNGCSFHLLASFWDTLTLFLLHHKQNQATKEVIKLNKAAEEQSPSLSDPNIAPINIEIVQEGIQTPALNPQTSPRAFANLRKELARLPPVNWNLYGRKE
;
A
#
# COMPACT_ATOMS: atom_id res chain seq x y z
N MET A 1 66.93 12.41 -14.77
CA MET A 1 66.39 11.81 -13.54
C MET A 1 65.26 12.65 -12.94
N PHE A 2 65.47 13.94 -12.61
CA PHE A 2 64.46 14.80 -11.98
C PHE A 2 63.12 14.90 -12.76
N ALA A 3 63.17 15.11 -14.08
CA ALA A 3 61.97 15.21 -14.91
C ALA A 3 61.08 13.95 -14.86
N GLN A 4 61.68 12.76 -14.76
CA GLN A 4 60.93 11.50 -14.63
C GLN A 4 60.24 11.38 -13.27
N THR A 5 60.89 11.83 -12.19
CA THR A 5 60.29 11.83 -10.84
C THR A 5 59.11 12.79 -10.77
N VAL A 6 59.25 13.99 -11.34
CA VAL A 6 58.16 14.97 -11.44
C VAL A 6 56.98 14.41 -12.23
N TYR A 7 57.27 13.78 -13.38
CA TYR A 7 56.24 13.14 -14.20
C TYR A 7 55.50 12.01 -13.45
N ARG A 8 56.23 11.13 -12.77
CA ARG A 8 55.63 10.05 -11.95
C ARG A 8 54.78 10.59 -10.79
N ARG A 9 55.24 11.65 -10.12
CA ARG A 9 54.46 12.33 -9.06
C ARG A 9 53.15 12.90 -9.59
N CYS A 10 53.18 13.51 -10.78
CA CYS A 10 51.98 14.01 -11.45
C CYS A 10 50.99 12.88 -11.76
N LEU A 11 51.48 11.76 -12.30
CA LEU A 11 50.64 10.58 -12.58
C LEU A 11 50.01 10.00 -11.31
N LEU A 12 50.78 9.90 -10.22
CA LEU A 12 50.27 9.46 -8.93
C LEU A 12 49.18 10.40 -8.40
N HIS A 13 49.40 11.72 -8.46
CA HIS A 13 48.41 12.71 -8.05
C HIS A 13 47.12 12.62 -8.86
N ARG A 14 47.22 12.38 -10.18
CA ARG A 14 46.05 12.14 -11.02
C ARG A 14 45.27 10.91 -10.55
N LYS A 15 45.96 9.81 -10.22
CA LYS A 15 45.30 8.59 -9.70
C LYS A 15 44.69 8.79 -8.31
N ILE A 16 45.36 9.52 -7.43
CA ILE A 16 44.80 9.89 -6.12
C ILE A 16 43.54 10.75 -6.30
N LEU A 17 43.56 11.69 -7.25
CA LEU A 17 42.41 12.55 -7.54
C LEU A 17 41.22 11.73 -8.10
N GLU A 18 41.47 10.83 -9.05
CA GLU A 18 40.46 9.90 -9.58
C GLU A 18 39.82 9.09 -8.44
N ASN A 19 40.62 8.51 -7.55
CA ASN A 19 40.12 7.74 -6.41
C ASN A 19 39.31 8.61 -5.44
N ARG A 20 39.77 9.83 -5.14
CA ARG A 20 39.03 10.78 -4.29
C ARG A 20 37.69 11.16 -4.88
N LEU A 21 37.60 11.37 -6.19
CA LEU A 21 36.33 11.70 -6.86
C LEU A 21 35.34 10.54 -6.80
N ILE A 22 35.82 9.30 -7.01
CA ILE A 22 34.98 8.10 -6.87
C ILE A 22 34.48 7.96 -5.42
N LEU A 23 35.36 8.14 -4.44
CA LEU A 23 34.98 8.09 -3.02
C LEU A 23 34.01 9.22 -2.64
N MET A 24 34.17 10.42 -3.19
CA MET A 24 33.24 11.53 -2.98
C MET A 24 31.82 11.22 -3.44
N ALA A 25 31.67 10.42 -4.50
CA ALA A 25 30.35 9.98 -4.97
C ALA A 25 29.71 8.94 -4.02
N LEU A 26 30.53 8.12 -3.35
CA LEU A 26 30.06 7.07 -2.44
C LEU A 26 29.81 7.57 -1.01
N SER A 27 30.73 8.38 -0.48
CA SER A 27 30.73 8.86 0.91
C SER A 27 31.19 10.31 0.99
N PRO A 28 30.40 11.27 0.48
CA PRO A 28 30.82 12.66 0.33
C PRO A 28 31.30 13.28 1.65
N ASN A 29 30.57 13.04 2.75
CA ASN A 29 30.90 13.62 4.05
C ASN A 29 32.22 13.10 4.63
N ALA A 30 32.54 11.82 4.42
CA ALA A 30 33.79 11.23 4.90
C ALA A 30 35.01 11.75 4.13
N VAL A 31 34.84 12.07 2.85
CA VAL A 31 35.94 12.51 1.97
C VAL A 31 36.12 14.03 1.98
N ALA A 32 35.07 14.80 2.27
CA ALA A 32 35.13 16.26 2.40
C ALA A 32 36.32 16.77 3.25
N PRO A 33 36.57 16.26 4.47
CA PRO A 33 37.70 16.69 5.27
C PRO A 33 39.06 16.30 4.67
N LEU A 34 39.14 15.21 3.90
CA LEU A 34 40.38 14.78 3.22
C LEU A 34 40.74 15.71 2.06
N VAL A 35 39.74 16.31 1.40
CA VAL A 35 39.95 17.26 0.30
C VAL A 35 40.41 18.62 0.82
N LYS A 36 39.87 19.06 1.96
CA LYS A 36 40.23 20.34 2.59
C LYS A 36 41.38 20.24 3.61
N ASN A 37 41.79 19.02 3.96
CA ASN A 37 42.79 18.72 4.99
C ASN A 37 42.41 19.24 6.39
N THR A 38 41.11 19.38 6.67
CA THR A 38 40.57 19.90 7.93
C THR A 38 39.16 19.35 8.16
N LEU A 39 38.78 19.13 9.42
CA LEU A 39 37.40 18.80 9.81
C LEU A 39 36.43 19.99 9.60
N GLY A 40 35.13 19.74 9.76
CA GLY A 40 34.10 20.78 9.67
C GLY A 40 33.67 21.14 8.25
N TYR A 41 33.76 20.19 7.32
CA TYR A 41 33.18 20.32 5.98
C TYR A 41 32.20 19.17 5.72
N VAL A 42 31.06 19.52 5.13
CA VAL A 42 30.04 18.58 4.66
C VAL A 42 29.94 18.70 3.14
N ALA A 43 29.68 17.58 2.48
CA ALA A 43 29.61 17.52 1.02
C ALA A 43 28.26 17.00 0.57
N LYS A 44 27.70 17.62 -0.47
CA LYS A 44 26.48 17.17 -1.12
C LYS A 44 26.70 16.98 -2.60
N VAL A 45 26.50 15.75 -3.07
CA VAL A 45 26.52 15.42 -4.49
C VAL A 45 25.19 15.87 -5.11
N ALA A 46 25.26 16.53 -6.26
CA ALA A 46 24.10 16.99 -7.02
C ALA A 46 24.41 16.86 -8.52
N GLY A 47 23.89 15.82 -9.15
CA GLY A 47 24.28 15.47 -10.52
C GLY A 47 25.77 15.15 -10.58
N GLU A 48 26.48 15.77 -11.52
CA GLU A 48 27.93 15.56 -11.71
C GLU A 48 28.80 16.47 -10.82
N VAL A 49 28.21 17.31 -9.97
CA VAL A 49 28.95 18.26 -9.11
C VAL A 49 28.82 17.91 -7.63
N VAL A 50 29.83 18.30 -6.85
CA VAL A 50 29.83 18.17 -5.39
C VAL A 50 29.94 19.55 -4.75
N TYR A 51 28.95 19.90 -3.94
CA TYR A 51 28.94 21.12 -3.14
C TYR A 51 29.64 20.87 -1.81
N LEU A 52 30.68 21.64 -1.52
CA LEU A 52 31.38 21.65 -0.23
C LEU A 52 30.90 22.82 0.61
N MET A 53 30.41 22.53 1.81
CA MET A 53 29.91 23.53 2.76
C MET A 53 30.72 23.45 4.05
N LYS A 54 31.08 24.60 4.64
CA LYS A 54 31.78 24.67 5.93
C LYS A 54 30.75 24.67 7.06
N CYS A 55 30.94 23.80 8.04
CA CYS A 55 30.12 23.71 9.25
C CYS A 55 30.51 24.81 10.24
N VAL A 56 29.55 25.19 11.09
CA VAL A 56 29.80 26.05 12.24
C VAL A 56 30.28 25.18 13.40
N GLU A 57 31.37 25.59 14.04
CA GLU A 57 31.92 24.91 15.20
C GLU A 57 31.12 25.23 16.46
N ILE A 58 30.82 24.20 17.26
CA ILE A 58 30.00 24.30 18.47
C ILE A 58 30.58 23.37 19.54
N THR A 59 30.56 23.81 20.79
CA THR A 59 30.96 22.98 21.93
C THR A 59 29.77 22.13 22.38
N VAL A 60 30.03 20.86 22.67
CA VAL A 60 28.99 19.89 23.04
C VAL A 60 29.41 19.13 24.29
N GLU A 61 28.44 18.65 25.04
CA GLU A 61 28.67 17.85 26.24
C GLU A 61 28.31 16.39 26.00
N LEU A 62 29.16 15.46 26.45
CA LEU A 62 28.87 14.02 26.37
C LEU A 62 27.66 13.69 27.23
N ARG A 63 26.75 12.89 26.67
CA ARG A 63 25.51 12.49 27.33
C ARG A 63 25.50 10.99 27.52
N ARG A 64 25.04 10.51 28.68
CA ARG A 64 24.83 9.08 28.90
C ARG A 64 23.50 8.64 28.32
N GLU A 65 23.47 7.44 27.79
CA GLU A 65 22.26 6.81 27.27
C GLU A 65 21.97 5.49 27.97
N SER A 66 20.77 4.97 27.78
CA SER A 66 20.40 3.61 28.18
C SER A 66 20.69 2.57 27.11
N HIS A 67 20.79 3.00 25.84
CA HIS A 67 21.04 2.16 24.67
C HIS A 67 22.35 2.55 23.99
N CYS A 68 22.94 1.62 23.23
CA CYS A 68 24.20 1.84 22.53
C CYS A 68 23.98 2.32 21.10
N TYR A 69 24.88 3.19 20.63
CA TYR A 69 24.82 3.81 19.32
C TYR A 69 26.19 3.79 18.65
N GLU A 70 26.23 3.70 17.32
CA GLU A 70 27.48 3.83 16.54
C GLU A 70 28.05 5.25 16.57
N GLU A 71 27.21 6.26 16.85
CA GLU A 71 27.61 7.65 16.98
C GLU A 71 27.55 8.14 18.42
N LEU A 72 28.32 9.19 18.70
CA LEU A 72 28.54 9.66 20.06
C LEU A 72 27.33 10.49 20.54
N PRO A 73 26.60 10.08 21.59
CA PRO A 73 25.48 10.87 22.12
C PRO A 73 25.99 12.12 22.83
N VAL A 74 25.48 13.27 22.39
CA VAL A 74 25.88 14.58 22.91
C VAL A 74 24.68 15.48 23.18
N THR A 75 24.88 16.49 24.01
CA THR A 75 23.93 17.57 24.22
C THR A 75 24.50 18.84 23.62
N ALA A 76 23.73 19.49 22.75
CA ALA A 76 24.05 20.78 22.17
C ALA A 76 22.81 21.68 22.25
N TYR A 77 22.97 22.94 22.67
CA TYR A 77 21.85 23.89 22.80
C TYR A 77 20.68 23.35 23.64
N ASN A 78 20.96 22.63 24.73
CA ASN A 78 19.96 21.96 25.57
C ASN A 78 19.07 20.95 24.82
N LYS A 79 19.53 20.43 23.67
CA LYS A 79 18.88 19.40 22.89
C LYS A 79 19.82 18.22 22.69
N SER A 80 19.24 17.03 22.59
CA SER A 80 19.97 15.78 22.32
C SER A 80 20.31 15.68 20.84
N TYR A 81 21.58 15.41 20.56
CA TYR A 81 22.09 15.11 19.24
C TYR A 81 23.03 13.90 19.31
N PHE A 82 23.38 13.38 18.14
CA PHE A 82 24.45 12.40 17.97
C PHE A 82 25.55 13.02 17.12
N MET A 83 26.80 12.74 17.44
CA MET A 83 27.96 13.25 16.72
C MET A 83 28.65 12.11 16.00
N THR A 84 28.84 12.26 14.69
CA THR A 84 29.54 11.26 13.88
C THR A 84 31.01 11.10 14.30
N PRO A 85 31.55 9.87 14.37
CA PRO A 85 32.90 9.60 14.90
C PRO A 85 34.02 10.26 14.09
N ILE A 86 33.93 10.19 12.75
CA ILE A 86 35.00 10.65 11.84
C ILE A 86 34.84 12.14 11.54
N THR A 87 33.64 12.57 11.12
CA THR A 87 33.43 13.93 10.61
C THR A 87 33.07 14.95 11.68
N ARG A 88 32.71 14.50 12.89
CA ARG A 88 32.29 15.35 14.03
C ARG A 88 31.08 16.24 13.70
N ILE A 89 30.22 15.77 12.81
CA ILE A 89 29.00 16.48 12.41
C ILE A 89 27.87 16.04 13.33
N LEU A 90 27.08 17.00 13.81
CA LEU A 90 25.89 16.68 14.58
C LEU A 90 24.74 16.24 13.69
N GLN A 91 24.04 15.21 14.13
CA GLN A 91 22.83 14.67 13.56
C GLN A 91 21.78 14.44 14.65
N GLN A 92 20.52 14.40 14.26
CA GLN A 92 19.41 14.26 15.21
C GLN A 92 19.20 12.81 15.66
N HIS A 93 19.61 11.86 14.83
CA HIS A 93 19.41 10.44 15.05
C HIS A 93 20.77 9.75 14.98
N GLY A 94 20.98 8.81 15.90
CA GLY A 94 22.07 7.86 15.84
C GLY A 94 21.52 6.51 15.45
N GLU A 95 22.40 5.68 14.92
CA GLU A 95 22.12 4.28 14.69
C GLU A 95 22.28 3.49 15.98
N GLN A 96 21.18 2.87 16.41
CA GLN A 96 21.19 2.00 17.57
C GLN A 96 21.87 0.67 17.23
N THR A 97 22.83 0.26 18.05
CA THR A 97 23.51 -1.04 17.98
C THR A 97 23.31 -1.83 19.28
N GLU A 98 23.64 -3.12 19.26
CA GLU A 98 23.70 -3.92 20.47
C GLU A 98 24.89 -3.48 21.34
N CYS A 99 24.65 -3.39 22.64
CA CYS A 99 25.69 -3.05 23.61
C CYS A 99 26.70 -4.20 23.74
N ASN A 100 27.98 -3.88 23.58
CA ASN A 100 29.05 -4.89 23.55
C ASN A 100 30.33 -4.39 24.23
N ALA A 101 30.59 -4.93 25.42
CA ALA A 101 31.75 -4.56 26.23
C ALA A 101 33.08 -5.02 25.64
N LEU A 102 33.09 -6.00 24.73
CA LEU A 102 34.32 -6.54 24.12
C LEU A 102 34.83 -5.64 22.98
N ILE A 103 33.92 -5.05 22.22
CA ILE A 103 34.22 -4.21 21.05
C ILE A 103 33.37 -2.94 21.04
N PRO A 104 33.47 -2.08 22.08
CA PRO A 104 32.72 -0.84 22.08
C PRO A 104 33.22 0.10 20.98
N PRO A 105 32.35 0.96 20.42
CA PRO A 105 32.80 2.03 19.53
C PRO A 105 33.77 2.95 20.26
N LEU A 106 34.91 3.20 19.62
CA LEU A 106 36.01 4.00 20.17
C LEU A 106 36.08 5.36 19.47
N TYR A 107 36.22 6.42 20.27
CA TYR A 107 36.29 7.79 19.80
C TYR A 107 37.54 8.48 20.33
N ASN A 108 38.28 9.15 19.45
CA ASN A 108 39.43 9.96 19.85
C ASN A 108 38.95 11.38 20.25
N LEU A 109 38.86 11.66 21.54
CA LEU A 109 38.49 12.96 22.10
C LEU A 109 39.71 13.58 22.75
N ASP A 110 40.20 14.71 22.24
CA ASP A 110 41.36 15.43 22.81
C ASP A 110 42.58 14.54 23.08
N ASN A 111 42.93 13.68 22.11
CA ASN A 111 44.00 12.67 22.19
C ASN A 111 43.78 11.58 23.26
N GLN A 112 42.56 11.39 23.74
CA GLN A 112 42.15 10.29 24.59
C GLN A 112 41.13 9.42 23.87
N TRP A 113 41.38 8.11 23.89
CA TRP A 113 40.42 7.14 23.36
C TRP A 113 39.36 6.85 24.42
N VAL A 114 38.11 7.10 24.07
CA VAL A 114 36.95 6.85 24.92
C VAL A 114 36.09 5.81 24.23
N GLY A 115 35.81 4.71 24.92
CA GLY A 115 34.81 3.73 24.51
C GLY A 115 33.43 4.13 25.00
N PHE A 116 32.40 3.74 24.27
CA PHE A 116 31.02 4.04 24.66
C PHE A 116 30.15 2.79 24.65
N ASP A 117 29.77 2.32 25.83
CA ASP A 117 28.90 1.16 25.99
C ASP A 117 28.18 1.22 27.35
N PRO A 118 26.87 1.49 27.36
CA PRO A 118 26.20 2.77 27.04
C PRO A 118 26.66 3.96 27.91
N SER A 119 27.65 3.76 28.77
CA SER A 119 28.37 4.82 29.49
C SER A 119 29.80 4.99 28.95
N PRO A 120 30.39 6.19 29.10
CA PRO A 120 31.76 6.42 28.66
C PRO A 120 32.74 5.62 29.52
N SER A 121 33.65 4.89 28.86
CA SER A 121 34.73 4.10 29.44
C SER A 121 36.07 4.46 28.80
N THR A 122 37.17 4.14 29.47
CA THR A 122 38.50 4.36 28.89
C THR A 122 38.74 3.36 27.76
N GLY A 123 39.01 3.86 26.56
CA GLY A 123 39.26 3.05 25.37
C GLY A 123 40.69 2.57 25.25
N ILE A 124 40.87 1.47 24.50
CA ILE A 124 42.20 0.97 24.10
C ILE A 124 42.69 1.80 22.92
N ILE A 125 43.96 2.22 22.96
CA ILE A 125 44.57 2.99 21.87
C ILE A 125 44.78 2.05 20.65
N PRO A 126 44.19 2.34 19.48
CA PRO A 126 44.40 1.55 18.27
C PRO A 126 45.84 1.65 17.77
N ARG A 127 46.31 0.59 17.10
CA ARG A 127 47.61 0.60 16.40
C ARG A 127 47.50 1.41 15.11
N GLU A 128 48.43 2.33 14.90
CA GLU A 128 48.55 3.09 13.65
C GLU A 128 49.01 2.16 12.51
N LEU A 129 48.36 2.28 11.35
CA LEU A 129 48.73 1.50 10.16
C LEU A 129 49.84 2.20 9.40
N GLU A 130 50.93 1.48 9.12
CA GLU A 130 52.03 1.96 8.28
C GLU A 130 51.76 1.68 6.79
N VAL A 131 52.11 2.63 5.92
CA VAL A 131 51.75 2.63 4.49
C VAL A 131 52.49 1.54 3.68
N ASP A 132 53.63 1.05 4.18
CA ASP A 132 54.55 0.17 3.45
C ASP A 132 54.75 -1.21 4.10
N ALA A 133 53.90 -1.59 5.05
CA ALA A 133 54.02 -2.88 5.71
C ALA A 133 53.45 -4.02 4.84
N GLU A 134 54.30 -4.66 4.04
CA GLU A 134 54.14 -6.06 3.61
C GLU A 134 54.29 -6.98 4.84
N GLU A 135 53.46 -6.77 5.87
CA GLU A 135 53.45 -7.60 7.06
C GLU A 135 52.46 -8.76 6.85
N ASN A 136 52.96 -9.99 7.03
CA ASN A 136 52.11 -11.14 7.32
C ASN A 136 51.43 -10.87 8.67
N TYR A 137 50.30 -10.17 8.67
CA TYR A 137 49.46 -10.04 9.85
C TYR A 137 48.96 -11.43 10.23
N PRO A 138 49.37 -12.01 11.37
CA PRO A 138 48.78 -13.27 11.80
C PRO A 138 47.31 -13.02 12.09
N LEU A 139 46.44 -13.67 11.33
CA LEU A 139 45.00 -13.68 11.59
C LEU A 139 44.79 -14.39 12.93
N MET A 140 44.62 -13.62 14.01
CA MET A 140 44.21 -14.17 15.29
C MET A 140 42.73 -14.52 15.21
N SER A 141 42.39 -15.76 15.55
CA SER A 141 41.00 -16.18 15.65
C SER A 141 40.35 -15.51 16.86
N ILE A 142 39.15 -14.94 16.68
CA ILE A 142 38.37 -14.35 17.77
C ILE A 142 38.10 -15.37 18.90
N LYS A 143 38.06 -16.67 18.58
CA LYS A 143 37.87 -17.74 19.57
C LYS A 143 39.03 -17.82 20.58
N ASP A 144 40.24 -17.47 20.15
CA ASP A 144 41.43 -17.55 21.00
C ASP A 144 41.50 -16.39 22.01
N LEU A 145 40.84 -15.26 21.72
CA LEU A 145 40.65 -14.15 22.66
C LEU A 145 39.75 -14.54 23.85
N GLY A 146 38.87 -15.52 23.66
CA GLY A 146 37.95 -16.03 24.69
C GLY A 146 38.49 -17.17 25.56
N ALA A 147 39.55 -17.84 25.11
CA ALA A 147 40.11 -19.01 25.80
C ALA A 147 40.68 -18.68 27.20
N GLY A 148 40.94 -17.41 27.49
CA GLY A 148 41.38 -16.92 28.80
C GLY A 148 40.28 -16.85 29.88
N GLY A 149 39.03 -17.22 29.55
CA GLY A 149 37.93 -17.32 30.52
C GLY A 149 37.35 -15.99 31.01
N ILE A 150 37.75 -14.87 30.42
CA ILE A 150 37.26 -13.52 30.77
C ILE A 150 35.92 -13.22 30.09
N TYR A 151 35.65 -13.86 28.94
CA TYR A 151 34.44 -13.65 28.15
C TYR A 151 33.65 -14.96 28.01
N THR A 152 32.33 -14.85 28.04
CA THR A 152 31.40 -15.96 27.81
C THR A 152 31.28 -16.27 26.32
N ASP A 153 30.99 -17.52 25.97
CA ASP A 153 30.73 -17.92 24.58
C ASP A 153 29.61 -17.09 23.92
N SER A 154 28.63 -16.64 24.70
CA SER A 154 27.56 -15.76 24.22
C SER A 154 28.04 -14.38 23.83
N GLU A 155 28.96 -13.78 24.58
CA GLU A 155 29.52 -12.45 24.27
C GLU A 155 30.38 -12.51 23.01
N ILE A 156 31.18 -13.57 22.87
CA ILE A 156 31.99 -13.81 21.67
C ILE A 156 31.10 -13.95 20.43
N ARG A 157 30.00 -14.71 20.53
CA ARG A 157 29.05 -14.88 19.41
C ARG A 157 28.33 -13.59 19.04
N ARG A 158 27.96 -12.76 20.02
CA ARG A 158 27.35 -11.44 19.76
C ARG A 158 28.32 -10.54 19.00
N ALA A 159 29.57 -10.44 19.47
CA ALA A 159 30.61 -9.67 18.79
C ALA A 159 30.86 -10.15 17.35
N GLN A 160 30.90 -11.47 17.13
CA GLN A 160 31.05 -12.04 15.78
C GLN A 160 29.87 -11.69 14.87
N ASN A 161 28.64 -11.85 15.36
CA ASN A 161 27.44 -11.53 14.59
C ASN A 161 27.39 -10.03 14.22
N GLU A 162 27.77 -9.16 15.15
CA GLU A 162 27.85 -7.71 14.92
C GLU A 162 28.88 -7.36 13.84
N MET A 163 30.08 -7.94 13.89
CA MET A 163 31.10 -7.73 12.85
C MET A 163 30.63 -8.22 11.47
N ILE A 164 29.93 -9.35 11.41
CA ILE A 164 29.39 -9.91 10.16
C ILE A 164 28.26 -9.03 9.61
N PHE A 165 27.40 -8.49 10.49
CA PHE A 165 26.27 -7.64 10.09
C PHE A 165 26.71 -6.42 9.28
N GLY A 166 27.83 -5.80 9.63
CA GLY A 166 28.39 -4.67 8.88
C GLY A 166 28.62 -4.98 7.39
N HIS A 167 28.97 -6.22 7.04
CA HIS A 167 29.16 -6.64 5.65
C HIS A 167 27.83 -6.73 4.87
N GLU A 168 26.75 -7.16 5.53
CA GLU A 168 25.45 -7.39 4.91
C GLU A 168 24.54 -6.14 4.91
N ARG A 169 24.85 -5.16 5.75
CA ARG A 169 24.02 -3.96 5.98
C ARG A 169 23.65 -3.19 4.71
N ASN A 170 24.60 -3.00 3.79
CA ASN A 170 24.33 -2.29 2.54
C ASN A 170 23.34 -3.04 1.64
N VAL A 171 23.41 -4.38 1.63
CA VAL A 171 22.46 -5.21 0.90
C VAL A 171 21.09 -5.10 1.58
N LEU A 172 21.04 -5.23 2.91
CA LEU A 172 19.80 -5.12 3.68
C LEU A 172 19.09 -3.77 3.49
N ASN A 173 19.83 -2.66 3.57
CA ASN A 173 19.28 -1.32 3.32
C ASN A 173 18.68 -1.21 1.93
N ASN A 174 19.38 -1.70 0.90
CA ASN A 174 18.84 -1.72 -0.45
C ASN A 174 17.60 -2.60 -0.59
N LEU A 175 17.55 -3.78 0.06
CA LEU A 175 16.37 -4.64 0.06
C LEU A 175 15.17 -3.95 0.72
N ILE A 176 15.38 -3.28 1.85
CA ILE A 176 14.35 -2.52 2.57
C ILE A 176 13.84 -1.36 1.69
N ILE A 177 14.75 -0.56 1.12
CA ILE A 177 14.39 0.59 0.26
C ILE A 177 13.60 0.12 -0.97
N ARG A 178 14.06 -0.93 -1.66
CA ARG A 178 13.36 -1.50 -2.82
C ARG A 178 11.98 -2.00 -2.45
N LYS A 179 11.85 -2.65 -1.30
CA LYS A 179 10.58 -3.14 -0.78
C LYS A 179 9.62 -2.00 -0.39
N MET A 180 10.11 -0.95 0.27
CA MET A 180 9.32 0.27 0.56
C MET A 180 8.88 0.97 -0.73
N ALA A 181 9.71 0.94 -1.78
CA ALA A 181 9.37 1.44 -3.10
C ALA A 181 8.39 0.54 -3.89
N GLY A 182 7.89 -0.54 -3.27
CA GLY A 182 6.91 -1.45 -3.88
C GLY A 182 7.50 -2.43 -4.90
N GLN A 183 8.83 -2.57 -4.96
CA GLN A 183 9.49 -3.53 -5.85
C GLN A 183 9.41 -4.94 -5.24
N THR A 184 9.22 -5.95 -6.09
CA THR A 184 9.25 -7.35 -5.66
C THR A 184 10.70 -7.76 -5.38
N VAL A 185 10.96 -8.16 -4.16
CA VAL A 185 12.29 -8.60 -3.71
C VAL A 185 12.17 -10.07 -3.34
N GLN A 186 13.03 -10.93 -3.89
CA GLN A 186 13.16 -12.29 -3.38
C GLN A 186 13.72 -12.21 -1.97
N SER A 187 12.87 -12.50 -0.98
CA SER A 187 13.29 -12.54 0.43
C SER A 187 14.25 -13.71 0.61
N GLN A 188 15.55 -13.44 0.55
CA GLN A 188 16.61 -14.38 0.92
C GLN A 188 16.61 -14.58 2.45
N GLY A 189 15.53 -15.12 3.01
CA GLY A 189 15.38 -15.38 4.44
C GLY A 189 14.96 -14.18 5.31
N PHE A 190 15.00 -12.95 4.81
CA PHE A 190 14.60 -11.76 5.57
C PHE A 190 13.07 -11.59 5.61
N SER A 191 12.50 -11.81 6.79
CA SER A 191 11.06 -11.75 7.04
C SER A 191 10.57 -10.31 7.11
N SER A 192 9.90 -9.90 6.05
CA SER A 192 9.24 -8.61 5.89
C SER A 192 8.15 -8.30 6.91
N LEU A 193 7.61 -9.34 7.56
CA LEU A 193 6.56 -9.25 8.57
C LEU A 193 7.08 -8.80 9.95
N ASN A 194 8.41 -8.77 10.14
CA ASN A 194 9.02 -8.23 11.36
C ASN A 194 9.36 -6.73 11.24
N LEU A 195 9.19 -6.13 10.05
CA LEU A 195 9.38 -4.69 9.83
C LEU A 195 8.16 -3.86 10.21
N ILE A 196 7.00 -4.50 10.32
CA ILE A 196 5.76 -3.87 10.78
C ILE A 196 5.48 -4.50 12.13
N ASP A 197 5.48 -3.67 13.17
CA ASP A 197 5.21 -4.16 14.51
C ASP A 197 3.80 -4.75 14.57
N LYS A 198 3.69 -5.93 15.18
CA LYS A 198 2.42 -6.66 15.25
C LYS A 198 1.38 -5.86 16.02
N GLU A 199 1.83 -5.14 17.04
CA GLU A 199 0.99 -4.27 17.86
C GLU A 199 0.43 -3.09 17.04
N GLU A 200 1.25 -2.45 16.21
CA GLU A 200 0.80 -1.38 15.31
C GLU A 200 -0.20 -1.89 14.27
N LEU A 201 0.06 -3.07 13.70
CA LEU A 201 -0.84 -3.69 12.72
C LEU A 201 -2.18 -4.08 13.36
N GLU A 202 -2.16 -4.61 14.58
CA GLU A 202 -3.36 -4.99 15.32
C GLU A 202 -4.18 -3.75 15.72
N ASN A 203 -3.51 -2.67 16.15
CA ASN A 203 -4.15 -1.39 16.44
C ASN A 203 -4.73 -0.73 15.18
N LEU A 204 -4.04 -0.83 14.04
CA LEU A 204 -4.55 -0.34 12.75
C LEU A 204 -5.74 -1.19 12.27
N ALA A 205 -5.66 -2.51 12.41
CA ALA A 205 -6.74 -3.43 12.04
C ALA A 205 -7.97 -3.17 12.91
N ASN A 206 -7.82 -3.12 14.23
CA ASN A 206 -8.92 -2.86 15.15
C ASN A 206 -9.56 -1.50 14.91
N SER A 207 -8.78 -0.44 14.72
CA SER A 207 -9.33 0.90 14.46
C SER A 207 -10.03 1.02 13.11
N THR A 208 -9.53 0.33 12.08
CA THR A 208 -10.16 0.32 10.74
C THR A 208 -11.42 -0.55 10.73
N ILE A 209 -11.36 -1.73 11.34
CA ILE A 209 -12.49 -2.66 11.46
C ILE A 209 -13.61 -2.03 12.28
N GLN A 210 -13.31 -1.37 13.40
CA GLN A 210 -14.32 -0.67 14.21
C GLN A 210 -15.01 0.45 13.43
N LYS A 211 -14.26 1.25 12.66
CA LYS A 211 -14.86 2.27 11.78
C LYS A 211 -15.76 1.64 10.72
N LEU A 212 -15.32 0.54 10.10
CA LEU A 212 -16.11 -0.19 9.12
C LEU A 212 -17.41 -0.72 9.72
N TYR A 213 -17.34 -1.35 10.91
CA TYR A 213 -18.51 -1.83 11.64
C TYR A 213 -19.50 -0.70 11.93
N GLY A 214 -19.01 0.48 12.33
CA GLY A 214 -19.85 1.66 12.54
C GLY A 214 -20.62 2.10 11.29
N TYR A 215 -19.99 2.08 10.11
CA TYR A 215 -20.69 2.38 8.86
C TYR A 215 -21.70 1.29 8.48
N PHE A 216 -21.37 0.02 8.70
CA PHE A 216 -22.25 -1.10 8.40
C PHE A 216 -23.52 -1.12 9.27
N THR A 217 -23.43 -0.77 10.55
CA THR A 217 -24.60 -0.72 11.44
C THR A 217 -25.57 0.39 11.04
N ILE A 218 -25.07 1.56 10.66
CA ILE A 218 -25.91 2.67 10.16
C ILE A 218 -26.65 2.24 8.89
N ILE A 219 -25.97 1.62 7.93
CA ILE A 219 -26.62 1.13 6.70
C ILE A 219 -27.65 0.03 7.03
N GLY A 220 -27.34 -0.86 7.97
CA GLY A 220 -28.24 -1.92 8.43
C GLY A 220 -29.55 -1.40 9.05
N GLU A 221 -29.47 -0.37 9.88
CA GLU A 221 -30.63 0.23 10.54
C GLU A 221 -31.61 0.84 9.52
N TRP A 222 -31.08 1.59 8.54
CA TRP A 222 -31.91 2.20 7.49
C TRP A 222 -32.52 1.14 6.57
N THR A 223 -31.72 0.17 6.14
CA THR A 223 -32.19 -0.89 5.22
C THR A 223 -33.24 -1.77 5.87
N SER A 224 -33.08 -2.14 7.15
CA SER A 224 -34.07 -2.95 7.87
C SER A 224 -35.41 -2.22 8.05
N GLY A 225 -35.38 -0.90 8.33
CA GLY A 225 -36.58 -0.07 8.42
C GLY A 225 -37.36 -0.01 7.11
N PHE A 226 -36.67 0.25 5.98
CA PHE A 226 -37.31 0.26 4.66
C PHE A 226 -37.83 -1.11 4.24
N LEU A 227 -37.08 -2.19 4.53
CA LEU A 227 -37.54 -3.55 4.27
C LEU A 227 -38.82 -3.86 5.05
N GLY A 228 -38.87 -3.49 6.33
CA GLY A 228 -40.04 -3.71 7.19
C GLY A 228 -41.30 -3.03 6.66
N ILE A 229 -41.19 -1.74 6.29
CA ILE A 229 -42.29 -0.98 5.68
C ILE A 229 -42.73 -1.61 4.35
N TYR A 230 -41.77 -2.02 3.51
CA TYR A 230 -42.06 -2.68 2.24
C TYR A 230 -42.83 -3.99 2.43
N PHE A 231 -42.46 -4.82 3.41
CA PHE A 231 -43.18 -6.04 3.73
C PHE A 231 -44.60 -5.78 4.23
N ILE A 232 -44.81 -4.77 5.07
CA ILE A 232 -46.15 -4.40 5.56
C ILE A 232 -47.06 -4.00 4.38
N ILE A 233 -46.57 -3.14 3.47
CA ILE A 233 -47.32 -2.73 2.28
C ILE A 233 -47.66 -3.95 1.41
N ARG A 234 -46.72 -4.88 1.25
CA ARG A 234 -46.92 -6.10 0.47
C ARG A 234 -47.96 -7.02 1.10
N ILE A 235 -47.99 -7.14 2.43
CA ILE A 235 -49.00 -7.92 3.16
C ILE A 235 -50.38 -7.29 2.99
N ILE A 236 -50.52 -5.96 3.11
CA ILE A 236 -51.80 -5.27 2.93
C ILE A 236 -52.34 -5.50 1.51
N LYS A 237 -51.48 -5.32 0.50
CA LYS A 237 -51.84 -5.58 -0.91
C LYS A 237 -52.33 -7.02 -1.11
N PHE A 238 -51.61 -7.99 -0.55
CA PHE A 238 -51.97 -9.41 -0.61
C PHE A 238 -53.33 -9.71 0.04
N CYS A 239 -53.63 -9.08 1.18
CA CYS A 239 -54.94 -9.23 1.83
C CYS A 239 -56.09 -8.68 0.97
N ILE A 240 -55.90 -7.53 0.31
CA ILE A 240 -56.92 -6.90 -0.55
C ILE A 240 -57.19 -7.78 -1.78
N GLU A 241 -56.14 -8.26 -2.45
CA GLU A 241 -56.24 -9.18 -3.61
C GLU A 241 -56.98 -10.47 -3.22
N THR A 242 -56.61 -11.06 -2.09
CA THR A 242 -57.27 -12.26 -1.55
C THR A 242 -58.76 -12.01 -1.27
N PHE A 243 -59.13 -10.86 -0.68
CA PHE A 243 -60.53 -10.57 -0.35
C PHE A 243 -61.39 -10.32 -1.59
N MET A 244 -60.88 -9.57 -2.57
CA MET A 244 -61.57 -9.32 -3.84
C MET A 244 -61.82 -10.62 -4.61
N ASN A 245 -60.82 -11.50 -4.66
CA ASN A 245 -60.93 -12.81 -5.28
C ASN A 245 -61.93 -13.73 -4.56
N ALA A 246 -61.95 -13.71 -3.22
CA ALA A 246 -62.87 -14.53 -2.43
C ALA A 246 -64.33 -14.13 -2.71
N ILE A 247 -64.62 -12.82 -2.77
CA ILE A 247 -65.95 -12.31 -3.12
C ILE A 247 -66.35 -12.71 -4.54
N ALA A 248 -65.43 -12.58 -5.51
CA ALA A 248 -65.71 -12.92 -6.90
C ALA A 248 -66.07 -14.40 -7.08
N ILE A 249 -65.34 -15.31 -6.42
CA ILE A 249 -65.60 -16.75 -6.48
C ILE A 249 -66.89 -17.12 -5.72
N HIS A 250 -67.13 -16.51 -4.55
CA HIS A 250 -68.32 -16.78 -3.75
C HIS A 250 -69.61 -16.42 -4.51
N ARG A 251 -69.59 -15.35 -5.32
CA ARG A 251 -70.73 -14.99 -6.17
C ARG A 251 -71.01 -15.96 -7.32
N LEU A 252 -70.00 -16.71 -7.79
CA LEU A 252 -70.10 -17.57 -8.96
C LEU A 252 -70.33 -19.06 -8.64
N ASN A 253 -69.80 -19.56 -7.52
CA ASN A 253 -69.80 -21.00 -7.20
C ASN A 253 -70.48 -21.38 -5.87
N GLY A 254 -70.91 -20.41 -5.04
CA GLY A 254 -71.36 -20.70 -3.68
C GLY A 254 -70.24 -21.20 -2.76
N CYS A 255 -70.60 -21.77 -1.60
CA CYS A 255 -69.65 -22.23 -0.58
C CYS A 255 -69.04 -23.59 -0.96
N SER A 256 -67.84 -23.58 -1.55
CA SER A 256 -67.17 -24.78 -2.07
C SER A 256 -65.65 -24.73 -1.82
N PHE A 257 -64.97 -25.88 -2.00
CA PHE A 257 -63.51 -26.06 -1.86
C PHE A 257 -62.69 -25.13 -2.79
N HIS A 258 -63.35 -24.53 -3.79
CA HIS A 258 -62.77 -23.52 -4.68
C HIS A 258 -62.39 -22.20 -3.99
N LEU A 259 -62.76 -21.95 -2.73
CA LEU A 259 -62.29 -20.78 -1.96
C LEU A 259 -60.77 -20.81 -1.69
N LEU A 260 -60.15 -22.00 -1.64
CA LEU A 260 -58.68 -22.12 -1.48
C LEU A 260 -57.91 -21.57 -2.69
N ALA A 261 -58.56 -21.47 -3.86
CA ALA A 261 -57.98 -20.83 -5.03
C ALA A 261 -57.73 -19.33 -4.84
N SER A 262 -58.44 -18.69 -3.89
CA SER A 262 -58.36 -17.26 -3.63
C SER A 262 -56.99 -16.77 -3.14
N PHE A 263 -56.16 -17.68 -2.64
CA PHE A 263 -54.80 -17.41 -2.19
C PHE A 263 -53.82 -17.18 -3.37
N TRP A 264 -54.24 -17.49 -4.60
CA TRP A 264 -53.39 -17.42 -5.77
C TRP A 264 -54.11 -16.71 -6.93
N ASP A 265 -53.73 -15.47 -7.21
CA ASP A 265 -54.35 -14.63 -8.24
C ASP A 265 -54.37 -15.31 -9.63
N THR A 266 -53.32 -16.05 -9.98
CA THR A 266 -53.26 -16.78 -11.25
C THR A 266 -54.27 -17.94 -11.31
N LEU A 267 -54.57 -18.56 -10.17
CA LEU A 267 -55.47 -19.72 -10.10
C LEU A 267 -56.94 -19.27 -10.09
N THR A 268 -57.24 -18.11 -9.48
CA THR A 268 -58.58 -17.51 -9.55
C THR A 268 -58.94 -17.06 -10.96
N LEU A 269 -58.01 -16.39 -11.66
CA LEU A 269 -58.22 -15.95 -13.04
C LEU A 269 -58.43 -17.13 -14.00
N PHE A 270 -57.68 -18.21 -13.80
CA PHE A 270 -57.81 -19.44 -14.57
C PHE A 270 -59.19 -20.11 -14.39
N LEU A 271 -59.66 -20.22 -13.14
CA LEU A 271 -60.98 -20.80 -12.85
C LEU A 271 -62.12 -19.96 -13.42
N LEU A 272 -62.00 -18.64 -13.35
CA LEU A 272 -63.01 -17.70 -13.87
C LEU A 272 -63.11 -17.79 -15.40
N HIS A 273 -61.97 -17.82 -16.09
CA HIS A 273 -61.90 -17.99 -17.55
C HIS A 273 -62.40 -19.38 -18.01
N HIS A 274 -62.04 -20.44 -17.29
CA HIS A 274 -62.50 -21.80 -17.62
C HIS A 274 -64.03 -21.92 -17.54
N LYS A 275 -64.66 -21.30 -16.53
CA LYS A 275 -66.12 -21.29 -16.39
C LYS A 275 -66.82 -20.43 -17.44
N GLN A 276 -66.30 -19.24 -17.76
CA GLN A 276 -66.82 -18.44 -18.87
C GLN A 276 -66.79 -19.22 -20.19
N ASN A 277 -65.70 -19.92 -20.47
CA ASN A 277 -65.58 -20.73 -21.69
C ASN A 277 -66.55 -21.92 -21.73
N GLN A 278 -66.92 -22.49 -20.58
CA GLN A 278 -67.97 -23.51 -20.53
C GLN A 278 -69.36 -22.90 -20.82
N ALA A 279 -69.70 -21.78 -20.18
CA ALA A 279 -70.97 -21.09 -20.41
C ALA A 279 -71.13 -20.64 -21.89
N THR A 280 -70.08 -20.08 -22.49
CA THR A 280 -70.09 -19.66 -23.90
C THR A 280 -70.25 -20.86 -24.85
N LYS A 281 -69.61 -22.00 -24.55
CA LYS A 281 -69.77 -23.23 -25.34
C LYS A 281 -71.20 -23.79 -25.26
N GLU A 282 -71.88 -23.65 -24.14
CA GLU A 282 -73.28 -24.07 -24.00
C GLU A 282 -74.24 -23.14 -24.75
N VAL A 283 -74.04 -21.83 -24.71
CA VAL A 283 -74.82 -20.86 -25.52
C VAL A 283 -74.63 -21.12 -27.02
N ILE A 284 -73.40 -21.38 -27.47
CA ILE A 284 -73.11 -21.70 -28.88
C ILE A 284 -73.77 -23.04 -29.29
N LYS A 285 -73.79 -24.04 -28.40
CA LYS A 285 -74.50 -25.30 -28.67
C LYS A 285 -76.02 -25.13 -28.74
N LEU A 286 -76.59 -24.30 -27.87
CA LEU A 286 -78.02 -23.97 -27.89
C LEU A 286 -78.40 -23.16 -29.15
N ASN A 287 -77.57 -22.21 -29.57
CA ASN A 287 -77.79 -21.46 -30.80
C ASN A 287 -77.66 -22.37 -32.04
N LYS A 288 -76.70 -23.30 -32.07
CA LYS A 288 -76.60 -24.29 -33.14
C LYS A 288 -77.77 -25.28 -33.17
N ALA A 289 -78.33 -25.63 -32.02
CA ALA A 289 -79.53 -26.47 -31.94
C ALA A 289 -80.80 -25.70 -32.37
N ALA A 290 -80.83 -24.39 -32.19
CA ALA A 290 -81.93 -23.52 -32.66
C ALA A 290 -81.87 -23.27 -34.19
N GLU A 291 -80.70 -23.40 -34.81
CA GLU A 291 -80.49 -23.19 -36.26
C GLU A 291 -80.88 -24.42 -37.11
N GLU A 292 -81.10 -25.59 -36.51
CA GLU A 292 -81.52 -26.83 -37.20
C GLU A 292 -83.05 -26.96 -37.42
N GLN A 293 -83.85 -25.95 -37.05
CA GLN A 293 -85.30 -25.92 -37.30
C GLN A 293 -85.77 -24.60 -37.94
N SER A 294 -85.46 -24.38 -39.24
CA SER A 294 -86.39 -23.77 -40.22
C SER A 294 -85.75 -23.62 -41.61
N PRO A 295 -86.49 -23.84 -42.73
CA PRO A 295 -85.92 -23.83 -44.08
C PRO A 295 -86.06 -22.49 -44.84
N SER A 296 -85.02 -22.19 -45.62
CA SER A 296 -84.95 -21.43 -46.90
C SER A 296 -85.49 -19.98 -47.00
N LEU A 297 -84.62 -19.01 -47.35
CA LEU A 297 -84.72 -18.22 -48.61
C LEU A 297 -83.47 -17.32 -48.89
N SER A 298 -82.95 -17.46 -50.11
CA SER A 298 -82.07 -16.63 -50.98
C SER A 298 -81.41 -15.30 -50.53
N ASP A 299 -80.06 -15.26 -50.66
CA ASP A 299 -79.14 -14.30 -51.36
C ASP A 299 -79.30 -12.75 -51.27
N PRO A 300 -78.26 -11.94 -51.59
CA PRO A 300 -76.87 -11.90 -51.09
C PRO A 300 -76.42 -10.45 -50.73
N ASN A 301 -75.43 -10.26 -49.85
CA ASN A 301 -74.42 -9.18 -49.89
C ASN A 301 -73.63 -9.13 -48.58
N ILE A 302 -72.39 -9.63 -48.62
CA ILE A 302 -71.40 -9.52 -47.53
C ILE A 302 -70.21 -8.75 -48.08
N ALA A 303 -69.78 -7.73 -47.33
CA ALA A 303 -68.38 -7.31 -47.29
C ALA A 303 -67.85 -7.57 -45.85
N PRO A 304 -66.67 -8.19 -45.69
CA PRO A 304 -66.27 -8.82 -44.43
C PRO A 304 -65.54 -7.90 -43.44
N ILE A 305 -65.63 -8.33 -42.18
CA ILE A 305 -64.93 -7.84 -40.99
C ILE A 305 -63.45 -8.26 -41.05
N ASN A 306 -62.52 -7.38 -40.64
CA ASN A 306 -61.15 -7.74 -40.26
C ASN A 306 -60.93 -7.40 -38.79
N ILE A 307 -60.70 -8.41 -37.94
CA ILE A 307 -59.92 -8.29 -36.71
C ILE A 307 -58.90 -9.42 -36.73
N GLU A 308 -57.64 -9.05 -36.96
CA GLU A 308 -56.47 -9.92 -36.85
C GLU A 308 -56.05 -10.03 -35.38
N ILE A 309 -55.82 -11.27 -34.96
CA ILE A 309 -55.10 -11.66 -33.74
C ILE A 309 -53.67 -12.00 -34.17
N VAL A 310 -52.66 -11.45 -33.49
CA VAL A 310 -51.29 -12.00 -33.52
C VAL A 310 -50.69 -11.95 -32.10
N GLN A 311 -50.54 -13.15 -31.51
CA GLN A 311 -49.57 -13.56 -30.47
C GLN A 311 -48.14 -13.36 -31.03
N GLU A 312 -47.04 -13.16 -30.30
CA GLU A 312 -46.55 -13.73 -29.05
C GLU A 312 -45.14 -13.14 -28.78
N GLY A 313 -44.59 -13.35 -27.59
CA GLY A 313 -43.13 -13.56 -27.45
C GLY A 313 -42.40 -12.69 -26.44
N ILE A 314 -42.20 -13.26 -25.24
CA ILE A 314 -41.19 -12.83 -24.27
C ILE A 314 -39.88 -13.56 -24.58
N GLN A 315 -38.78 -12.83 -24.75
CA GLN A 315 -37.40 -13.31 -24.57
C GLN A 315 -36.53 -12.17 -24.02
N THR A 316 -35.79 -12.46 -22.95
CA THR A 316 -34.61 -11.71 -22.46
C THR A 316 -33.57 -12.74 -22.01
N PRO A 317 -32.25 -12.45 -21.91
CA PRO A 317 -31.56 -11.17 -22.07
C PRO A 317 -30.31 -11.22 -22.99
N ALA A 318 -29.91 -10.09 -23.55
CA ALA A 318 -28.57 -9.91 -24.12
C ALA A 318 -27.89 -8.69 -23.49
N LEU A 319 -26.64 -8.90 -23.09
CA LEU A 319 -25.65 -7.94 -22.63
C LEU A 319 -25.55 -6.75 -23.62
N ASN A 320 -25.62 -5.50 -23.14
CA ASN A 320 -25.29 -4.32 -23.97
C ASN A 320 -24.44 -3.29 -23.20
N PRO A 321 -23.23 -2.96 -23.69
CA PRO A 321 -22.38 -1.91 -23.14
C PRO A 321 -22.74 -0.54 -23.72
N GLN A 322 -23.23 0.38 -22.89
CA GLN A 322 -23.28 1.81 -23.25
C GLN A 322 -22.90 2.69 -22.05
N THR A 323 -21.59 2.88 -21.87
CA THR A 323 -21.03 4.02 -21.16
C THR A 323 -20.74 5.15 -22.16
N SER A 324 -21.62 6.16 -22.14
CA SER A 324 -21.42 7.58 -22.45
C SER A 324 -20.09 8.02 -23.12
N PRO A 325 -20.13 8.55 -24.37
CA PRO A 325 -19.00 9.23 -25.02
C PRO A 325 -18.73 10.66 -24.52
N ARG A 326 -19.42 11.15 -23.47
CA ARG A 326 -19.34 12.58 -23.07
C ARG A 326 -18.23 12.90 -22.06
N ALA A 327 -17.57 11.90 -21.48
CA ALA A 327 -16.51 12.13 -20.47
C ALA A 327 -15.13 12.46 -21.06
N PHE A 328 -14.82 12.02 -22.28
CA PHE A 328 -13.50 12.22 -22.90
C PHE A 328 -13.35 13.55 -23.66
N ALA A 329 -14.45 14.23 -24.00
CA ALA A 329 -14.41 15.52 -24.68
C ALA A 329 -13.99 16.68 -23.75
N ASN A 330 -14.21 16.54 -22.45
CA ASN A 330 -13.88 17.57 -21.46
C ASN A 330 -12.40 17.55 -21.04
N LEU A 331 -11.74 16.39 -21.02
CA LEU A 331 -10.31 16.29 -20.72
C LEU A 331 -9.43 16.95 -21.78
N ARG A 332 -9.84 16.88 -23.06
CA ARG A 332 -9.10 17.49 -24.18
C ARG A 332 -9.18 19.02 -24.19
N LYS A 333 -10.25 19.60 -23.61
CA LYS A 333 -10.43 21.05 -23.47
C LYS A 333 -9.67 21.65 -22.29
N GLU A 334 -9.37 20.88 -21.25
CA GLU A 334 -8.52 21.36 -20.14
C GLU A 334 -7.01 21.28 -20.47
N LEU A 335 -6.56 20.25 -21.18
CA LEU A 335 -5.16 20.14 -21.61
C LEU A 335 -4.71 21.24 -22.60
N ALA A 336 -5.66 21.91 -23.26
CA ALA A 336 -5.40 23.03 -24.17
C ALA A 336 -5.30 24.40 -23.48
N ARG A 337 -5.54 24.49 -22.15
CA ARG A 337 -5.45 25.74 -21.37
C ARG A 337 -4.12 25.92 -20.62
N LEU A 338 -3.20 24.96 -20.72
CA LEU A 338 -1.87 25.10 -20.14
C LEU A 338 -1.01 26.02 -21.04
N PRO A 339 -0.34 27.04 -20.47
CA PRO A 339 0.53 27.91 -21.25
C PRO A 339 1.72 27.11 -21.81
N PRO A 340 2.19 27.41 -23.04
CA PRO A 340 3.37 26.75 -23.59
C PRO A 340 4.60 27.06 -22.74
N VAL A 341 5.29 26.00 -22.30
CA VAL A 341 6.57 26.10 -21.60
C VAL A 341 7.61 26.67 -22.58
N ASN A 342 8.10 27.87 -22.28
CA ASN A 342 9.12 28.57 -23.05
C ASN A 342 10.51 28.02 -22.68
N TRP A 343 11.14 27.29 -23.60
CA TRP A 343 12.47 26.69 -23.43
C TRP A 343 13.64 27.62 -23.79
N ASN A 344 13.40 28.91 -24.03
CA ASN A 344 14.46 29.87 -24.40
C ASN A 344 14.89 30.74 -23.21
N LEU A 345 15.57 30.14 -22.22
CA LEU A 345 16.38 30.88 -21.24
C LEU A 345 17.66 30.11 -20.90
N TYR A 346 18.48 29.81 -21.90
CA TYR A 346 19.92 29.59 -21.71
C TYR A 346 20.69 30.15 -22.91
N GLY A 347 20.74 31.48 -22.97
CA GLY A 347 21.60 32.25 -23.85
C GLY A 347 22.77 32.83 -23.07
N ARG A 348 23.93 32.16 -23.18
CA ARG A 348 25.30 32.69 -23.24
C ARG A 348 25.53 34.17 -22.86
N LYS A 349 26.39 34.40 -21.86
CA LYS A 349 27.34 35.52 -21.60
C LYS A 349 27.98 35.21 -20.22
N GLU A 350 29.27 35.19 -19.96
CA GLU A 350 30.55 35.48 -20.63
C GLU A 350 31.59 34.52 -20.04
#